data_AF-A0A845KYS2-F1
#
_entry.id   AF-A0A845KYS2-F1
#
_cell.length_a   1.000
_cell.length_b   1.000
_cell.length_c   1.000
_cell.angle_alpha   90.00
_cell.angle_beta   90.00
_cell.angle_gamma   90.00
#
_symmetry.space_group_name_H-M   'P 1'
#
loop_
_entity.id
_entity.type
_entity.pdbx_description
1 polymer ?
#
loop_
_entity_poly.entity_id
_entity_poly.type
_entity_poly.pdbx_seq_one_letter_code
_entity_poly.pdbx_strand_id
1 'polypeptide(L)' 'MREDQVLYRIDKYFQNRNMSLEDKLFYAKLIATLDLESGHYNAETEKRRLELFSAHVDRLREKLRNQAV' A
#
# COMPACT_ATOMS: atom_id res chain seq x y z
N MET A 1 -10.65 4.90 4.03
CA MET A 1 -9.36 5.61 3.99
C MET A 1 -9.33 6.42 2.70
N ARG A 2 -8.72 7.61 2.67
CA ARG A 2 -8.63 8.41 1.43
C ARG A 2 -7.29 8.16 0.72
N GLU A 3 -7.24 8.33 -0.60
CA GLU A 3 -6.04 8.02 -1.42
C GLU A 3 -4.83 8.90 -1.05
N ASP A 4 -5.05 10.19 -0.78
CA ASP A 4 -4.05 11.14 -0.28
C ASP A 4 -3.41 10.66 1.04
N GLN A 5 -4.21 10.08 1.94
CA GLN A 5 -3.71 9.52 3.19
C GLN A 5 -2.85 8.29 2.97
N VAL A 6 -3.19 7.45 1.98
CA VAL A 6 -2.41 6.26 1.62
C VAL A 6 -1.06 6.69 1.06
N LEU A 7 -1.06 7.62 0.11
CA LEU A 7 0.15 8.16 -0.50
C LEU A 7 1.07 8.80 0.56
N TYR A 8 0.52 9.62 1.46
CA TYR A 8 1.28 10.23 2.56
C TYR A 8 1.92 9.17 3.48
N ARG A 9 1.17 8.11 3.84
CA ARG A 9 1.69 7.03 4.68
C ARG A 9 2.82 6.26 4.01
N ILE A 10 2.67 5.95 2.73
CA ILE A 10 3.66 5.24 1.94
C ILE A 10 4.93 6.08 1.80
N ASP A 11 4.80 7.37 1.48
CA ASP A 11 5.95 8.26 1.37
C ASP A 11 6.71 8.41 2.69
N LYS A 12 5.96 8.54 3.80
CA LYS A 12 6.51 8.59 5.15
C LYS A 12 7.19 7.29 5.57
N TYR A 13 6.72 6.14 5.12
CA TYR A 13 7.28 4.83 5.46
C TYR A 13 8.60 4.59 4.73
N PHE A 14 8.62 4.78 3.40
CA PHE A 14 9.81 4.44 2.62
C PHE A 14 10.95 5.44 2.78
N GLN A 15 10.68 6.70 3.15
CA GLN A 15 11.62 7.84 3.39
C GLN A 15 12.76 8.04 2.37
N ASN A 16 12.84 7.19 1.35
CA ASN A 16 13.89 7.09 0.37
C ASN A 16 13.45 7.88 -0.84
N ARG A 17 14.18 8.97 -1.11
CA ARG A 17 13.91 9.87 -2.23
C ARG A 17 14.29 9.27 -3.58
N ASN A 18 15.12 8.22 -3.60
CA ASN A 18 15.53 7.54 -4.82
C ASN A 18 14.52 6.47 -5.28
N MET A 19 13.49 6.22 -4.47
CA MET A 19 12.46 5.23 -4.78
C MET A 19 11.28 5.90 -5.47
N SER A 20 10.92 5.42 -6.66
CA SER A 20 9.79 5.97 -7.41
C SER A 20 8.47 5.71 -6.67
N LEU A 21 7.41 6.46 -7.02
CA LEU A 21 6.09 6.19 -6.47
C LEU A 21 5.61 4.76 -6.83
N GLU A 22 5.94 4.27 -8.02
CA GLU A 22 5.61 2.91 -8.45
C GLU A 22 6.27 1.86 -7.56
N ASP A 23 7.58 2.00 -7.31
CA ASP A 23 8.34 1.10 -6.44
C ASP A 23 7.76 1.10 -5.03
N LYS A 24 7.49 2.29 -4.48
CA LYS A 24 6.88 2.45 -3.14
C LYS A 24 5.53 1.75 -3.06
N LEU A 25 4.68 1.89 -4.08
CA LEU A 25 3.38 1.21 -4.14
C LEU A 25 3.53 -0.31 -4.30
N PHE A 26 4.51 -0.76 -5.09
CA PHE A 26 4.82 -2.19 -5.25
C PHE A 26 5.24 -2.82 -3.92
N TYR A 27 6.22 -2.23 -3.22
CA TYR A 27 6.69 -2.74 -1.94
C TYR A 27 5.62 -2.62 -0.84
N ALA A 28 4.84 -1.55 -0.82
CA ALA A 28 3.71 -1.42 0.12
C ALA A 28 2.70 -2.57 -0.05
N LYS A 29 2.40 -2.95 -1.30
CA LYS A 29 1.52 -4.08 -1.60
C LYS A 29 2.13 -5.39 -1.14
N LEU A 30 3.41 -5.62 -1.45
CA LEU A 30 4.12 -6.84 -1.06
C LEU A 30 4.11 -7.03 0.47
N ILE A 31 4.45 -5.99 1.22
CA ILE A 31 4.42 -6.01 2.69
C ILE A 31 3.01 -6.32 3.21
N ALA A 32 1.99 -5.62 2.70
CA ALA A 32 0.62 -5.82 3.15
C ALA A 32 0.11 -7.26 2.85
N THR A 33 0.51 -7.85 1.72
CA THR A 33 0.20 -9.24 1.40
C THR A 33 0.89 -10.20 2.37
N LEU A 34 2.19 -10.00 2.64
CA LEU A 34 2.94 -10.84 3.57
C LEU A 34 2.36 -10.75 5.00
N ASP A 35 1.98 -9.55 5.45
CA ASP A 35 1.35 -9.36 6.76
C ASP A 35 0.00 -10.11 6.84
N LEU A 36 -0.81 -10.07 5.78
CA LEU A 36 -2.08 -10.81 5.70
C LEU A 36 -1.87 -12.32 5.68
N GLU A 37 -0.86 -12.81 4.96
CA GLU A 37 -0.54 -14.24 4.85
C GLU A 37 0.09 -14.79 6.14
N SER A 38 0.89 -13.98 6.84
CA SER A 38 1.53 -14.37 8.10
C SER A 38 0.51 -14.68 9.20
N GLY A 39 -0.71 -14.16 9.11
CA GLY A 39 -1.74 -14.35 10.12
C GLY A 39 -1.44 -13.64 11.46
N HIS A 40 -0.39 -12.84 11.54
CA HIS A 40 0.08 -12.16 12.75
C HIS A 40 -0.68 -10.85 13.03
N TYR A 41 -2.02 -10.87 12.97
CA TYR A 41 -2.86 -9.75 13.36
C TYR A 41 -3.55 -10.05 14.69
N ASN A 42 -3.44 -9.13 15.64
CA ASN A 42 -3.89 -9.33 17.01
C ASN A 42 -5.41 -9.11 17.14
N ALA A 43 -6.04 -8.50 16.14
CA ALA A 43 -7.47 -8.29 16.05
C ALA A 43 -7.99 -8.37 14.61
N GLU A 44 -9.23 -8.83 14.44
CA GLU A 44 -9.94 -8.86 13.14
C GLU A 44 -10.04 -7.45 12.49
N THR A 45 -10.04 -6.42 13.33
CA THR A 45 -10.02 -5.00 12.90
C THR A 45 -8.69 -4.60 12.25
N GLU A 46 -7.58 -5.24 12.60
CA GLU A 46 -6.28 -5.00 11.96
C GLU A 46 -6.21 -5.68 10.59
N LYS A 47 -6.68 -6.93 10.50
CA LYS A 47 -6.85 -7.64 9.22
C LYS A 47 -7.67 -6.81 8.24
N ARG A 48 -8.85 -6.34 8.66
CA ARG A 48 -9.72 -5.51 7.81
C ARG A 48 -9.07 -4.20 7.38
N ARG A 49 -8.23 -3.59 8.25
CA ARG A 49 -7.47 -2.38 7.90
C ARG A 49 -6.38 -2.67 6.87
N LEU A 50 -5.68 -3.80 6.99
CA LEU A 50 -4.68 -4.24 6.02
C LEU A 50 -5.31 -4.57 4.66
N GLU A 51 -6.46 -5.27 4.65
CA GLU A 51 -7.21 -5.54 3.41
C GLU A 51 -7.64 -4.26 2.70
N LEU A 52 -8.18 -3.29 3.45
CA LEU A 52 -8.56 -1.98 2.90
C LEU A 52 -7.34 -1.21 2.36
N PHE A 53 -6.23 -1.20 3.10
CA PHE A 53 -5.00 -0.58 2.65
C PHE A 53 -4.50 -1.23 1.35
N SER A 54 -4.46 -2.56 1.32
CA SER A 54 -4.03 -3.37 0.17
C SER A 54 -4.87 -3.08 -1.07
N ALA A 55 -6.20 -2.98 -0.94
CA ALA A 55 -7.10 -2.63 -2.03
C ALA A 55 -6.92 -1.20 -2.53
N HIS A 56 -6.60 -0.24 -1.64
CA HIS A 56 -6.30 1.13 -2.05
C HIS A 56 -4.99 1.22 -2.84
N VAL A 57 -3.96 0.46 -2.43
CA VAL A 57 -2.68 0.41 -3.14
C VAL A 57 -2.86 -0.15 -4.56
N ASP A 58 -3.67 -1.21 -4.73
CA ASP A 58 -3.95 -1.76 -6.06
C ASP A 58 -4.60 -0.72 -6.99
N ARG A 59 -5.60 0.03 -6.50
CA ARG A 59 -6.24 1.10 -7.27
C ARG A 59 -5.26 2.20 -7.66
N LEU A 60 -4.35 2.59 -6.75
CA LEU A 60 -3.32 3.59 -7.05
C LEU A 60 -2.36 3.10 -8.13
N ARG A 61 -1.95 1.83 -8.08
CA ARG A 61 -1.09 1.23 -9.10
C ARG A 61 -1.77 1.14 -10.46
N GLU A 62 -3.05 0.78 -10.49
CA GLU A 62 -3.84 0.77 -11.73
C GLU A 62 -3.97 2.17 -12.34
N LYS A 63 -4.27 3.18 -11.53
CA LYS A 63 -4.31 4.58 -12.00
C LYS A 63 -2.97 5.03 -12.56
N LEU A 64 -1.87 4.71 -11.88
CA LEU A 64 -0.53 5.09 -12.33
C LEU A 64 -0.19 4.44 -13.68
N ARG A 65 -0.51 3.16 -13.86
CA ARG A 65 -0.34 2.44 -15.13
C ARG A 65 -1.18 3.07 -16.25
N ASN A 66 -2.43 3.44 -15.96
CA ASN A 66 -3.33 4.03 -16.95
C ASN A 66 -2.98 5.48 -17.30
N GLN A 67 -2.15 6.15 -16.50
CA GLN A 67 -1.61 7.50 -16.78
C GLN A 67 -0.28 7.46 -17.56
N ALA A 68 0.38 6.31 -17.61
CA ALA A 68 1.63 6.11 -18.34
C ALA A 68 1.43 5.66 -19.81
N VAL A 69 0.17 5.50 -20.23
CA VAL A 69 -0.29 5.22 -21.61
C VAL A 69 -0.85 6.50 -22.22
#